data_AF-A0A6G3XAF0-F1
#
_entry.id   AF-A0A6G3XAF0-F1
#
_cell.length_a   1.000
_cell.length_b   1.000
_cell.length_c   1.000
_cell.angle_alpha   90.00
_cell.angle_beta   90.00
_cell.angle_gamma   90.00
#
_symmetry.space_group_name_H-M   'P 1'
#
loop_
_entity.id
_entity.type
_entity.pdbx_description
1 polymer ?
#
loop_
_entity_poly.entity_id
_entity_poly.type
_entity_poly.pdbx_seq_one_letter_code
_entity_poly.pdbx_strand_id
1 'polypeptide(L)'
;LDWELPLWEHGLTVPEAPPTRVDREVTGGEVLPFGDGARVVHAPGHTAGSIALHLPRHGVLFTGDAVASVERVMLGVFNVDRAGAAATFRRLAALAPRTVCFGHGDPLTENAAAAMEAAANGG
;
A
#
# COMPACT_ATOMS: atom_id res chain seq x y z
N LEU A 1 14.04 1.36 -11.06
CA LEU A 1 15.35 0.74 -10.73
C LEU A 1 15.68 -0.28 -11.80
N ASP A 2 16.94 -0.59 -12.07
CA ASP A 2 17.32 -1.50 -13.17
C ASP A 2 16.65 -2.88 -13.05
N TRP A 3 16.52 -3.40 -11.82
CA TRP A 3 15.86 -4.68 -11.57
C TRP A 3 14.33 -4.65 -11.80
N GLU A 4 13.71 -3.46 -11.84
CA GLU A 4 12.28 -3.31 -12.14
C GLU A 4 12.01 -3.31 -13.65
N LEU A 5 13.02 -3.13 -14.51
CA LEU A 5 12.84 -3.03 -15.97
C LEU A 5 12.18 -4.28 -16.58
N PRO A 6 12.57 -5.53 -16.23
CA PRO A 6 11.90 -6.71 -16.77
C PRO A 6 10.43 -6.81 -16.33
N LEU A 7 10.12 -6.37 -15.10
CA LEU A 7 8.74 -6.32 -14.59
C LEU A 7 7.91 -5.28 -15.36
N TRP A 8 8.51 -4.12 -15.66
CA TRP A 8 7.88 -3.07 -16.45
C TRP A 8 7.56 -3.55 -17.88
N GLU A 9 8.54 -4.18 -18.55
CA GLU A 9 8.37 -4.74 -19.89
C GLU A 9 7.25 -5.78 -19.93
N HIS A 10 7.14 -6.62 -18.90
CA HIS A 10 6.00 -7.54 -18.77
C HIS A 10 4.67 -6.78 -18.62
N GLY A 11 4.63 -5.72 -17.81
CA GLY A 11 3.45 -4.88 -17.63
C GLY A 11 2.94 -4.23 -18.92
N LEU A 12 3.83 -3.89 -19.86
CA LEU A 12 3.45 -3.34 -21.18
C LEU A 12 2.64 -4.31 -22.06
N THR A 13 2.57 -5.60 -21.70
CA THR A 13 1.72 -6.58 -22.40
C THR A 13 0.26 -6.51 -21.96
N VAL A 14 -0.04 -5.80 -20.87
CA VAL A 14 -1.41 -5.58 -20.38
C VAL A 14 -2.02 -4.40 -21.13
N PRO A 15 -3.22 -4.55 -21.73
CA PRO A 15 -3.90 -3.44 -22.39
C PRO A 15 -4.19 -2.29 -21.40
N GLU A 16 -4.10 -1.05 -21.88
CA GLU A 16 -4.47 0.12 -21.08
C GLU A 16 -5.93 0.02 -20.63
N ALA A 17 -6.17 0.14 -19.32
CA ALA A 17 -7.51 0.14 -18.78
C ALA A 17 -8.19 1.49 -19.11
N PRO A 18 -9.44 1.50 -19.63
CA PRO A 18 -10.13 2.74 -19.90
C PRO A 18 -10.38 3.49 -18.57
N PRO A 19 -10.39 4.84 -18.59
CA PRO A 19 -10.77 5.61 -17.42
C PRO A 19 -12.14 5.19 -16.89
N THR A 20 -12.25 5.04 -15.58
CA THR A 20 -13.51 4.72 -14.90
C THR A 20 -14.06 5.97 -14.22
N ARG A 21 -15.39 6.14 -14.24
CA ARG A 21 -16.05 7.23 -13.53
C ARG A 21 -15.88 7.03 -12.02
N VAL A 22 -15.41 8.07 -11.34
CA VAL A 22 -15.37 8.12 -9.86
C VAL A 22 -16.73 8.56 -9.34
N ASP A 23 -17.39 7.72 -8.53
CA ASP A 23 -18.66 8.07 -7.87
C ASP A 23 -18.46 9.03 -6.70
N ARG A 24 -17.35 8.86 -5.97
CA ARG A 24 -17.02 9.62 -4.76
C ARG A 24 -15.52 9.68 -4.56
N GLU A 25 -15.02 10.89 -4.37
CA GLU A 25 -13.65 11.14 -3.90
C GLU A 25 -13.56 11.04 -2.38
N VAL A 26 -12.40 10.61 -1.87
CA VAL A 26 -12.11 10.51 -0.44
C VAL A 26 -10.83 11.24 -0.10
N THR A 27 -10.71 11.73 1.13
CA THR A 27 -9.51 12.45 1.60
C THR A 27 -8.85 11.71 2.77
N GLY A 28 -7.53 11.88 2.92
CA GLY A 28 -6.79 11.35 4.07
C GLY A 28 -7.39 11.81 5.41
N GLY A 29 -7.56 10.87 6.34
CA GLY A 29 -8.18 11.08 7.65
C GLY A 29 -9.69 10.86 7.68
N GLU A 30 -10.33 10.73 6.53
CA GLU A 30 -11.77 10.45 6.46
C GLU A 30 -12.12 9.08 7.06
N VAL A 31 -13.27 9.02 7.75
CA VAL A 31 -13.85 7.77 8.26
C VAL A 31 -15.03 7.38 7.39
N LEU A 32 -14.96 6.20 6.80
CA LEU A 32 -15.98 5.69 5.88
C LEU A 32 -17.10 4.97 6.66
N PRO A 33 -18.35 4.98 6.13
CA PRO A 33 -19.51 4.37 6.79
C PRO A 33 -19.55 2.83 6.66
N PHE A 34 -18.40 2.18 6.45
CA PHE A 34 -18.26 0.73 6.38
C PHE A 34 -16.99 0.26 7.11
N GLY A 35 -16.86 -1.05 7.29
CA GLY A 35 -15.68 -1.64 7.95
C GLY A 35 -15.53 -1.22 9.41
N ASP A 36 -16.65 -0.92 10.07
CA ASP A 36 -16.76 -0.38 11.43
C ASP A 36 -15.91 0.88 11.65
N GLY A 37 -15.95 1.80 10.68
CA GLY A 37 -15.18 3.05 10.71
C GLY A 37 -13.81 2.89 10.08
N ALA A 38 -13.76 2.30 8.88
CA ALA A 38 -12.55 2.26 8.06
C ALA A 38 -12.01 3.68 7.85
N ARG A 39 -10.72 3.87 8.08
CA ARG A 39 -10.04 5.16 7.96
C ARG A 39 -9.23 5.20 6.68
N VAL A 40 -9.43 6.27 5.91
CA VAL A 40 -8.60 6.58 4.76
C VAL A 40 -7.27 7.13 5.24
N VAL A 41 -6.18 6.52 4.80
CA VAL A 41 -4.82 6.97 5.07
C VAL A 41 -4.22 7.43 3.75
N HIS A 42 -3.88 8.71 3.63
CA HIS A 42 -3.22 9.21 2.42
C HIS A 42 -1.81 8.59 2.33
N ALA A 43 -1.53 7.94 1.19
CA ALA A 43 -0.36 7.08 0.99
C ALA A 43 0.39 7.46 -0.32
N PRO A 44 0.81 8.73 -0.48
CA PRO A 44 1.47 9.18 -1.69
C PRO A 44 2.84 8.51 -1.89
N GLY A 45 3.28 8.46 -3.14
CA GLY A 45 4.62 8.00 -3.53
C GLY A 45 4.58 6.95 -4.62
N HIS A 46 3.74 5.92 -4.47
CA HIS A 46 3.45 5.00 -5.58
C HIS A 46 2.75 5.76 -6.71
N THR A 47 1.66 6.45 -6.37
CA THR A 47 1.10 7.58 -7.14
C THR A 47 0.87 8.75 -6.20
N ALA A 48 0.56 9.95 -6.72
CA ALA A 48 0.25 11.11 -5.89
C ALA A 48 -1.08 10.94 -5.10
N GLY A 49 -2.05 10.25 -5.70
CA GLY A 49 -3.39 10.03 -5.15
C GLY A 49 -3.57 8.72 -4.39
N SER A 50 -2.52 7.89 -4.26
CA SER A 50 -2.60 6.61 -3.57
C SER A 50 -3.09 6.77 -2.13
N ILE A 51 -3.94 5.83 -1.70
CA ILE A 51 -4.45 5.72 -0.33
C ILE A 51 -4.26 4.30 0.19
N ALA A 52 -4.28 4.17 1.51
CA ALA A 52 -4.45 2.92 2.23
C ALA A 52 -5.75 2.99 3.05
N LEU A 53 -6.30 1.83 3.41
CA LEU A 53 -7.48 1.72 4.27
C LEU A 53 -7.12 0.99 5.55
N HIS A 54 -7.26 1.67 6.69
CA HIS A 54 -7.02 1.08 8.01
C HIS A 54 -8.34 0.84 8.73
N LEU A 55 -8.62 -0.41 9.11
CA LEU A 55 -9.78 -0.82 9.88
C LEU A 55 -9.33 -1.06 11.34
N PRO A 56 -9.26 -0.01 12.19
CA PRO A 56 -8.60 -0.10 13.50
C PRO A 56 -9.27 -1.09 14.46
N ARG A 57 -10.60 -1.24 14.39
CA ARG A 57 -11.34 -2.20 15.22
C ARG A 57 -10.95 -3.65 14.90
N HIS A 58 -10.70 -3.92 13.62
CA HIS A 58 -10.32 -5.23 13.11
C HIS A 58 -8.81 -5.45 13.10
N GLY A 59 -8.02 -4.38 13.23
CA GLY A 59 -6.56 -4.42 13.15
C GLY A 59 -6.06 -4.75 11.74
N VAL A 60 -6.83 -4.43 10.70
CA VAL A 60 -6.52 -4.76 9.30
C VAL A 60 -6.08 -3.50 8.56
N LEU A 61 -5.00 -3.60 7.79
CA LEU A 61 -4.52 -2.54 6.91
C LEU A 61 -4.47 -3.04 5.46
N PHE A 62 -5.14 -2.34 4.55
CA PHE A 62 -4.96 -2.51 3.10
C PHE A 62 -4.00 -1.43 2.60
N THR A 63 -2.85 -1.82 2.05
CA THR A 63 -1.79 -0.87 1.68
C THR A 63 -1.91 -0.32 0.26
N GLY A 64 -2.75 -0.94 -0.58
CA GLY A 64 -2.61 -0.82 -2.03
C GLY A 64 -1.18 -1.19 -2.45
N ASP A 65 -0.67 -0.51 -3.47
CA ASP A 65 0.66 -0.76 -4.02
C ASP A 65 1.79 -0.03 -3.28
N ALA A 66 1.50 0.65 -2.16
CA ALA A 66 2.55 1.29 -1.36
C ALA A 66 3.51 0.25 -0.74
N VAL A 67 3.01 -0.95 -0.43
CA VAL A 67 3.75 -2.06 0.16
C VAL A 67 3.33 -3.35 -0.54
N ALA A 68 4.29 -4.22 -0.82
CA ALA A 68 4.06 -5.54 -1.41
C ALA A 68 4.66 -6.65 -0.54
N SER A 69 4.18 -7.87 -0.71
CA SER A 69 4.69 -9.09 -0.06
C SER A 69 5.01 -10.16 -1.10
N VAL A 70 5.97 -9.87 -1.97
CA VAL A 70 6.47 -10.81 -2.98
C VAL A 70 7.82 -11.32 -2.49
N GLU A 71 7.86 -12.58 -2.05
CA GLU A 71 8.98 -13.25 -1.35
C GLU A 71 9.32 -12.66 0.04
N ARG A 72 9.16 -11.35 0.21
CA ARG A 72 9.32 -10.61 1.47
C ARG A 72 8.45 -9.36 1.47
N VAL A 73 8.19 -8.81 2.65
CA VAL A 73 7.60 -7.47 2.78
C VAL A 73 8.60 -6.44 2.24
N MET A 74 8.16 -5.61 1.31
CA MET A 74 8.99 -4.63 0.64
C MET A 74 8.20 -3.41 0.21
N LEU A 75 8.92 -2.32 -0.05
CA LEU A 75 8.34 -1.17 -0.76
C LEU A 75 7.82 -1.63 -2.13
N GLY A 76 6.63 -1.16 -2.51
CA GLY A 76 6.08 -1.41 -3.84
C GLY A 76 7.01 -0.95 -4.96
N VAL A 77 6.76 -1.44 -6.17
CA VAL A 77 7.55 -1.09 -7.37
C VAL A 77 6.93 0.08 -8.12
N PHE A 78 7.67 0.63 -9.09
CA PHE A 78 7.18 1.65 -10.04
C PHE A 78 6.67 2.95 -9.38
N ASN A 79 7.29 3.35 -8.27
CA ASN A 79 6.89 4.56 -7.56
C ASN A 79 7.22 5.83 -8.36
N VAL A 80 6.24 6.72 -8.51
CA VAL A 80 6.45 8.06 -9.08
C VAL A 80 7.37 8.93 -8.21
N ASP A 81 7.31 8.73 -6.89
CA ASP A 81 8.22 9.31 -5.90
C ASP A 81 8.60 8.24 -4.88
N ARG A 82 9.78 7.63 -5.06
CA ARG A 82 10.28 6.56 -4.21
C ARG A 82 10.58 7.02 -2.77
N ALA A 83 11.03 8.26 -2.59
CA ALA A 83 11.33 8.79 -1.25
C ALA A 83 10.03 9.03 -0.47
N GLY A 84 9.03 9.62 -1.12
CA GLY A 84 7.67 9.74 -0.60
C GLY A 84 7.03 8.38 -0.30
N ALA A 85 7.22 7.39 -1.19
CA ALA A 85 6.72 6.03 -0.99
C ALA A 85 7.35 5.37 0.25
N ALA A 86 8.66 5.51 0.44
CA ALA A 86 9.35 5.01 1.64
C ALA A 86 8.86 5.71 2.93
N ALA A 87 8.60 7.02 2.88
CA ALA A 87 8.01 7.75 4.00
C ALA A 87 6.56 7.28 4.29
N THR A 88 5.77 7.01 3.25
CA THR A 88 4.45 6.38 3.35
C THR A 88 4.53 5.01 4.00
N PHE A 89 5.44 4.14 3.55
CA PHE A 89 5.61 2.81 4.13
C PHE A 89 5.91 2.89 5.63
N ARG A 90 6.84 3.76 6.06
CA ARG A 90 7.10 3.99 7.50
C ARG A 90 5.86 4.45 8.28
N ARG A 91 5.06 5.36 7.71
CA ARG A 91 3.79 5.79 8.34
C ARG A 91 2.78 4.66 8.46
N LEU A 92 2.68 3.80 7.45
CA LEU A 92 1.80 2.63 7.44
C LEU A 92 2.25 1.58 8.47
N ALA A 93 3.56 1.31 8.57
CA ALA A 93 4.13 0.42 9.56
C ALA A 93 3.85 0.90 11.00
N ALA A 94 3.94 2.21 11.24
CA ALA A 94 3.66 2.82 12.55
C ALA A 94 2.19 2.68 13.01
N LEU A 95 1.26 2.28 12.13
CA LEU A 95 -0.12 1.94 12.53
C LEU A 95 -0.20 0.61 13.30
N ALA A 96 0.88 -0.18 13.30
CA ALA A 96 0.99 -1.48 13.98
C ALA A 96 -0.22 -2.42 13.73
N PRO A 97 -0.59 -2.70 12.46
CA PRO A 97 -1.70 -3.57 12.16
C PRO A 97 -1.44 -5.02 12.59
N ARG A 98 -2.52 -5.74 12.92
CA ARG A 98 -2.47 -7.19 13.18
C ARG A 98 -2.46 -8.00 11.89
N THR A 99 -3.11 -7.49 10.84
CA THR A 99 -3.17 -8.10 9.52
C THR A 99 -2.93 -7.06 8.45
N VAL A 100 -2.11 -7.39 7.45
CA VAL A 100 -1.83 -6.50 6.31
C VAL A 100 -2.20 -7.20 5.02
N CYS A 101 -3.02 -6.53 4.21
CA CYS A 101 -3.39 -6.95 2.87
C CYS A 101 -2.70 -6.03 1.86
N PHE A 102 -1.86 -6.62 1.02
CA PHE A 102 -1.05 -5.89 0.05
C PHE A 102 -1.78 -5.81 -1.31
N GLY A 103 -1.40 -4.85 -2.16
CA GLY A 103 -1.84 -4.85 -3.56
C GLY A 103 -1.30 -6.06 -4.34
N HIS A 104 -0.11 -6.53 -3.95
CA HIS A 104 0.54 -7.71 -4.53
C HIS A 104 1.19 -8.59 -3.46
N GLY A 105 1.05 -9.92 -3.66
CA GLY A 105 1.58 -10.93 -2.76
C GLY A 105 0.60 -11.35 -1.66
N ASP A 106 1.06 -12.25 -0.79
CA ASP A 106 0.21 -12.84 0.24
C ASP A 106 -0.01 -11.90 1.43
N PRO A 107 -1.21 -11.89 2.04
CA PRO A 107 -1.46 -11.12 3.24
C PRO A 107 -0.59 -11.61 4.40
N LEU A 108 -0.21 -10.69 5.28
CA LEU A 108 0.52 -11.01 6.49
C LEU A 108 -0.45 -11.05 7.67
N THR A 109 -0.63 -12.24 8.27
CA THR A 109 -1.59 -12.49 9.35
C THR A 109 -0.93 -12.74 10.71
N GLU A 110 0.39 -12.95 10.72
CA GLU A 110 1.19 -13.21 11.92
C GLU A 110 2.35 -12.22 12.01
N ASN A 111 2.65 -11.75 13.24
CA ASN A 111 3.72 -10.79 13.52
C ASN A 111 3.73 -9.56 12.60
N ALA A 112 2.55 -9.13 12.13
CA ALA A 112 2.46 -8.23 10.99
C ALA A 112 3.09 -6.85 11.26
N ALA A 113 2.81 -6.27 12.43
CA ALA A 113 3.41 -5.01 12.87
C ALA A 113 4.95 -5.07 12.87
N ALA A 114 5.53 -6.13 13.44
CA ALA A 114 6.98 -6.28 13.54
C ALA A 114 7.64 -6.45 12.17
N ALA A 115 7.05 -7.25 11.28
CA ALA A 115 7.60 -7.45 9.94
C ALA A 115 7.52 -6.16 9.09
N MET A 116 6.41 -5.42 9.21
CA MET A 116 6.23 -4.12 8.56
C MET A 116 7.27 -3.10 9.05
N GLU A 117 7.49 -3.03 10.36
CA GLU A 117 8.48 -2.14 10.96
C GLU A 117 9.91 -2.49 10.53
N ALA A 118 10.27 -3.78 10.56
CA ALA A 118 11.57 -4.25 10.12
C ALA A 118 11.82 -3.92 8.64
N ALA A 119 10.83 -4.19 7.77
CA ALA A 119 10.95 -3.93 6.33
C ALA A 119 10.97 -2.43 5.99
N ALA A 120 10.26 -1.59 6.74
CA ALA A 120 10.22 -0.15 6.50
C ALA A 120 11.52 0.58 6.92
N ASN A 121 12.31 -0.03 7.81
CA ASN A 121 13.53 0.56 8.38
C ASN A 121 14.82 -0.17 7.97
N GLY A 122 14.74 -1.43 7.53
CA GLY A 122 15.88 -2.29 7.19
C GLY A 122 16.35 -2.15 5.73
N GLY A 123 16.38 -0.92 5.22
CA GLY A 123 16.84 -0.61 3.85
C GLY A 123 18.30 -0.98 3.62
#